data_AF-A0A166LSX4-F1
#
_entry.id   AF-A0A166LSX4-F1
#
_cell.length_a   1.000
_cell.length_b   1.000
_cell.length_c   1.000
_cell.angle_alpha   90.00
_cell.angle_beta   90.00
_cell.angle_gamma   90.00
#
_symmetry.space_group_name_H-M   'P 1'
#
loop_
_entity.id
_entity.type
_entity.pdbx_description
1 polymer ?
#
loop_
_entity_poly.entity_id
_entity_poly.type
_entity_poly.pdbx_seq_one_letter_code
_entity_poly.pdbx_strand_id
1 'polypeptide(L)'
;MTICTTCMLWIDEEANTIIEALEDFQRRFHFRLPQLHPVLHGYAGYMLKLYDHYEAYSANAMIMSICAFIDANCLELRATLTERLPKKMDAKLWPDYVRNLSGIAAFYSFACFPKKDHPDLSDYIHAIPEMLIFTNFMNDVPSFYKEEMNGEQHNYIRTKSRLSGRPPIRVLKDISHEVVSATKRAERILEDSPVALKAYKDYERGYTRFHIDVSRYRFPADWKAQFSN
;
A
#
# COMPACT_ATOMS: atom_id res chain seq x y z
N MET A 1 -8.92 8.10 -5.34
CA MET A 1 -7.54 8.00 -4.83
C MET A 1 -7.23 9.06 -3.78
N THR A 2 -7.33 10.37 -4.08
CA THR A 2 -6.92 11.46 -3.16
C THR A 2 -7.43 11.34 -1.72
N ILE A 3 -8.74 11.17 -1.51
CA ILE A 3 -9.32 11.04 -0.16
C ILE A 3 -8.68 9.88 0.61
N CYS A 4 -8.56 8.71 -0.02
CA CYS A 4 -7.93 7.54 0.57
C CYS A 4 -6.46 7.78 0.91
N THR A 5 -5.68 8.35 -0.01
CA THR A 5 -4.27 8.68 0.22
C THR A 5 -4.10 9.68 1.36
N THR A 6 -4.92 10.73 1.42
CA THR A 6 -4.88 11.73 2.50
C THR A 6 -5.24 11.12 3.85
N CYS A 7 -6.32 10.35 3.93
CA CYS A 7 -6.73 9.68 5.18
C CYS A 7 -5.68 8.68 5.66
N MET A 8 -5.06 7.92 4.74
CA MET A 8 -4.00 6.97 5.06
C MET A 8 -2.76 7.66 5.64
N LEU A 9 -2.27 8.72 4.99
CA LEU A 9 -1.12 9.48 5.48
C LEU A 9 -1.41 10.10 6.86
N TRP A 10 -2.63 10.62 7.05
CA TRP A 10 -3.06 11.15 8.34
C TRP A 10 -3.13 10.06 9.42
N ILE A 11 -3.66 8.86 9.10
CA ILE A 11 -3.67 7.72 10.03
C ILE A 11 -2.25 7.32 10.40
N ASP A 12 -1.35 7.19 9.44
CA ASP A 12 0.06 6.82 9.66
C ASP A 12 0.77 7.81 10.62
N GLU A 13 0.41 9.10 10.55
CA GLU A 13 0.95 10.15 11.44
C GLU A 13 0.29 10.14 12.83
N GLU A 14 -1.03 9.94 12.90
CA GLU A 14 -1.81 10.08 14.14
C GLU A 14 -2.11 8.76 14.86
N ALA A 15 -1.74 7.59 14.32
CA ALA A 15 -2.21 6.30 14.83
C ALA A 15 -2.03 6.12 16.35
N ASN A 16 -0.93 6.63 16.91
CA ASN A 16 -0.64 6.59 18.34
C ASN A 16 -1.62 7.38 19.21
N THR A 17 -2.18 8.48 18.69
CA THR A 17 -3.09 9.37 19.43
C THR A 17 -4.54 8.90 19.37
N ILE A 18 -4.89 8.05 18.39
CA ILE A 18 -6.25 7.59 18.12
C ILE A 18 -6.41 6.06 18.11
N ILE A 19 -5.49 5.31 18.74
CA ILE A 19 -5.45 3.85 18.64
C ILE A 19 -6.78 3.17 19.00
N GLU A 20 -7.47 3.62 20.05
CA GLU A 20 -8.79 3.09 20.45
C GLU A 20 -9.85 3.29 19.34
N ALA A 21 -9.78 4.42 18.63
CA ALA A 21 -10.68 4.71 17.51
C ALA A 21 -10.39 3.84 16.30
N LEU A 22 -9.12 3.53 16.04
CA LEU A 22 -8.70 2.62 14.97
C LEU A 22 -9.09 1.17 15.27
N GLU A 23 -8.86 0.70 16.50
CA GLU A 23 -9.21 -0.65 16.93
C GLU A 23 -10.72 -0.94 16.85
N ASP A 24 -11.55 0.05 17.17
CA ASP A 24 -13.01 -0.09 17.12
C ASP A 24 -13.62 0.24 15.74
N PHE A 25 -12.80 0.71 14.79
CA PHE A 25 -13.25 1.24 13.50
C PHE A 25 -14.10 0.24 12.72
N GLN A 26 -13.57 -0.96 12.50
CA GLN A 26 -14.25 -1.97 11.70
C GLN A 26 -15.52 -2.46 12.36
N ARG A 27 -15.52 -2.68 13.68
CA ARG A 27 -16.73 -3.07 14.40
C ARG A 27 -17.81 -2.01 14.16
N ARG A 28 -17.50 -0.74 14.36
CA ARG A 28 -18.45 0.37 14.13
C ARG A 28 -18.91 0.45 12.68
N PHE A 29 -18.02 0.25 11.72
CA PHE A 29 -18.35 0.25 10.31
C PHE A 29 -19.40 -0.83 9.98
N HIS A 30 -19.17 -2.08 10.41
CA HIS A 30 -20.10 -3.19 10.15
C HIS A 30 -21.45 -3.03 10.88
N PHE A 31 -21.43 -2.53 12.12
CA PHE A 31 -22.65 -2.25 12.89
C PHE A 31 -23.32 -0.92 12.54
N ARG A 32 -22.81 -0.17 11.54
CA ARG A 32 -23.29 1.16 11.13
C ARG A 32 -23.39 2.16 12.29
N LEU A 33 -22.45 2.08 13.22
CA LEU A 33 -22.33 3.00 14.34
C LEU A 33 -21.48 4.22 13.93
N PRO A 34 -21.70 5.39 14.56
CA PRO A 34 -20.78 6.52 14.41
C PRO A 34 -19.36 6.14 14.80
N GLN A 35 -18.40 6.52 13.95
CA GLN A 35 -16.97 6.37 14.22
C GLN A 35 -16.52 7.31 15.34
N LEU A 36 -15.49 6.90 16.08
CA LEU A 36 -15.00 7.64 17.25
C LEU A 36 -14.21 8.90 16.90
N HIS A 37 -13.80 9.06 15.65
CA HIS A 37 -13.06 10.23 15.18
C HIS A 37 -13.72 10.83 13.92
N PRO A 38 -13.82 12.16 13.77
CA PRO A 38 -14.45 12.79 12.62
C PRO A 38 -13.84 12.41 11.27
N VAL A 39 -12.51 12.30 11.19
CA VAL A 39 -11.82 11.87 9.95
C VAL A 39 -12.20 10.43 9.61
N LEU A 40 -12.23 9.52 10.60
CA LEU A 40 -12.64 8.13 10.40
C LEU A 40 -14.12 8.03 10.01
N HIS A 41 -14.98 8.90 10.57
CA HIS A 41 -16.39 8.98 10.18
C HIS A 41 -16.55 9.37 8.71
N GLY A 42 -15.84 10.42 8.27
CA GLY A 42 -15.80 10.81 6.86
C GLY A 42 -15.25 9.71 5.97
N TYR A 43 -14.21 9.00 6.44
CA TYR A 43 -13.58 7.93 5.68
C TYR A 43 -14.49 6.71 5.52
N ALA A 44 -15.23 6.32 6.56
CA ALA A 44 -16.28 5.30 6.50
C ALA A 44 -17.39 5.69 5.50
N GLY A 45 -17.80 6.96 5.49
CA GLY A 45 -18.75 7.47 4.50
C GLY A 45 -18.21 7.41 3.06
N TYR A 46 -16.93 7.73 2.88
CA TYR A 46 -16.24 7.62 1.59
C TYR A 46 -16.20 6.17 1.08
N MET A 47 -15.90 5.20 1.95
CA MET A 47 -15.85 3.78 1.60
C MET A 47 -17.16 3.30 0.95
N LEU A 48 -18.31 3.72 1.48
CA LEU A 48 -19.61 3.36 0.92
C LEU A 48 -19.86 3.94 -0.47
N LYS A 49 -19.27 5.09 -0.80
CA LYS A 49 -19.37 5.71 -2.13
C LYS A 49 -18.53 5.00 -3.19
N LEU A 50 -17.66 4.05 -2.81
CA LEU A 50 -16.89 3.27 -3.79
C LEU A 50 -17.81 2.45 -4.71
N TYR A 51 -18.94 1.96 -4.20
CA TYR A 51 -19.93 1.24 -5.02
C TYR A 51 -20.55 2.11 -6.13
N ASP A 52 -20.53 3.44 -5.99
CA ASP A 52 -21.02 4.35 -7.03
C ASP A 52 -20.07 4.36 -8.25
N HIS A 53 -18.79 4.06 -8.06
CA HIS A 53 -17.73 4.21 -9.06
C HIS A 53 -17.07 2.90 -9.50
N TYR A 54 -17.15 1.85 -8.71
CA TYR A 54 -16.52 0.56 -8.96
C TYR A 54 -17.55 -0.56 -8.91
N GLU A 55 -17.29 -1.65 -9.63
CA GLU A 55 -18.11 -2.84 -9.53
C GLU A 55 -17.97 -3.48 -8.14
N ALA A 56 -18.92 -4.33 -7.75
CA ALA A 56 -19.06 -4.79 -6.38
C ALA A 56 -17.81 -5.50 -5.84
N TYR A 57 -17.17 -6.37 -6.63
CA TYR A 57 -15.96 -7.09 -6.24
C TYR A 57 -14.79 -6.12 -6.00
N SER A 58 -14.53 -5.20 -6.93
CA SER A 58 -13.51 -4.16 -6.83
C SER A 58 -13.76 -3.26 -5.63
N ALA A 59 -14.98 -2.75 -5.45
CA ALA A 59 -15.35 -1.93 -4.29
C ALA A 59 -15.14 -2.69 -2.96
N ASN A 60 -15.54 -3.97 -2.90
CA ASN A 60 -15.30 -4.81 -1.73
C ASN A 60 -13.80 -4.98 -1.44
N ALA A 61 -12.99 -5.28 -2.46
CA ALA A 61 -11.55 -5.42 -2.33
C ALA A 61 -10.87 -4.13 -1.84
N MET A 62 -11.31 -2.98 -2.36
CA MET A 62 -10.86 -1.65 -1.93
C MET A 62 -11.20 -1.38 -0.46
N ILE A 63 -12.44 -1.67 -0.04
CA ILE A 63 -12.90 -1.53 1.35
C ILE A 63 -12.11 -2.44 2.29
N MET A 64 -11.93 -3.72 1.93
CA MET A 64 -11.13 -4.67 2.69
C MET A 64 -9.68 -4.20 2.83
N SER A 65 -9.10 -3.63 1.76
CA SER A 65 -7.75 -3.07 1.79
C SER A 65 -7.62 -1.91 2.77
N ILE A 66 -8.63 -1.03 2.84
CA ILE A 66 -8.66 0.09 3.79
C ILE A 66 -8.76 -0.42 5.23
N CYS A 67 -9.66 -1.37 5.47
CA CYS A 67 -9.83 -2.00 6.78
C CYS A 67 -8.55 -2.70 7.26
N ALA A 68 -7.92 -3.48 6.39
CA ALA A 68 -6.66 -4.16 6.67
C ALA A 68 -5.53 -3.19 7.00
N PHE A 69 -5.47 -2.04 6.31
CA PHE A 69 -4.50 -0.98 6.61
C PHE A 69 -4.68 -0.41 8.03
N ILE A 70 -5.92 -0.14 8.43
CA ILE A 70 -6.24 0.38 9.78
C ILE A 70 -5.82 -0.64 10.85
N ASP A 71 -6.14 -1.91 10.65
CA ASP A 71 -5.72 -2.99 11.57
C ASP A 71 -4.19 -3.14 11.62
N ALA A 72 -3.52 -2.99 10.47
CA ALA A 72 -2.07 -3.10 10.39
C ALA A 72 -1.38 -1.99 11.19
N ASN A 73 -1.93 -0.76 11.18
CA ASN A 73 -1.43 0.32 12.03
C ASN A 73 -1.57 -0.04 13.52
N CYS A 74 -2.73 -0.55 13.94
CA CYS A 74 -2.91 -1.03 15.31
C CYS A 74 -1.92 -2.16 15.65
N LEU A 75 -1.69 -3.09 14.73
CA LEU A 75 -0.73 -4.18 14.88
C LEU A 75 0.70 -3.66 15.03
N GLU A 76 1.13 -2.73 14.19
CA GLU A 76 2.47 -2.14 14.21
C GLU A 76 2.71 -1.36 15.51
N LEU A 77 1.72 -0.60 15.98
CA LEU A 77 1.80 0.07 17.27
C LEU A 77 1.90 -0.92 18.44
N ARG A 78 1.07 -1.95 18.47
CA ARG A 78 1.16 -2.99 19.51
C ARG A 78 2.49 -3.74 19.44
N ALA A 79 3.00 -4.03 18.25
CA ALA A 79 4.27 -4.72 18.05
C ALA A 79 5.48 -3.87 18.49
N THR A 80 5.48 -2.57 18.17
CA THR A 80 6.56 -1.62 18.50
C THR A 80 6.51 -1.19 19.97
N LEU A 81 5.33 -0.92 20.53
CA LEU A 81 5.17 -0.48 21.93
C LEU A 81 5.46 -1.58 22.95
N THR A 82 5.35 -2.85 22.55
CA THR A 82 5.50 -3.94 23.52
C THR A 82 6.89 -4.56 23.54
N GLU A 83 7.71 -4.44 22.49
CA GLU A 83 8.89 -5.31 22.28
C GLU A 83 8.59 -6.83 22.48
N ARG A 84 7.30 -7.21 22.57
CA ARG A 84 6.84 -8.51 23.08
C ARG A 84 6.77 -9.56 22.00
N LEU A 85 6.82 -9.19 20.72
CA LEU A 85 6.87 -10.20 19.67
C LEU A 85 8.23 -10.88 19.76
N PRO A 86 8.28 -12.16 20.18
CA PRO A 86 9.54 -12.86 20.25
C PRO A 86 10.14 -12.84 18.86
N LYS A 87 11.46 -12.62 18.74
CA LYS A 87 12.17 -12.67 17.46
C LYS A 87 12.17 -14.13 16.96
N LYS A 88 11.04 -14.56 16.39
CA LYS A 88 10.84 -15.88 15.80
C LYS A 88 11.54 -15.88 14.45
N MET A 89 12.80 -16.26 14.45
CA MET A 89 13.62 -16.23 13.22
C MET A 89 13.03 -17.10 12.10
N ASP A 90 12.21 -18.09 12.43
CA ASP A 90 11.52 -18.96 11.46
C ASP A 90 10.26 -18.35 10.84
N ALA A 91 9.81 -17.18 11.30
CA ALA A 91 8.63 -16.49 10.78
C ALA A 91 8.90 -15.80 9.43
N LYS A 92 9.43 -16.52 8.44
CA LYS A 92 9.94 -15.95 7.17
C LYS A 92 8.87 -15.23 6.34
N LEU A 93 7.61 -15.62 6.46
CA LEU A 93 6.46 -15.02 5.76
C LEU A 93 5.88 -13.81 6.49
N TRP A 94 6.30 -13.54 7.72
CA TRP A 94 5.78 -12.43 8.53
C TRP A 94 5.90 -11.06 7.85
N PRO A 95 7.06 -10.69 7.24
CA PRO A 95 7.18 -9.40 6.57
C PRO A 95 6.19 -9.26 5.41
N ASP A 96 6.01 -10.32 4.63
CA ASP A 96 5.11 -10.31 3.48
C ASP A 96 3.63 -10.24 3.95
N TYR A 97 3.28 -10.94 5.03
CA TYR A 97 1.97 -10.86 5.65
C TYR A 97 1.63 -9.44 6.12
N VAL A 98 2.49 -8.83 6.95
CA VAL A 98 2.26 -7.47 7.47
C VAL A 98 2.19 -6.47 6.32
N ARG A 99 3.10 -6.57 5.34
CA ARG A 99 3.14 -5.65 4.20
C ARG A 99 1.87 -5.72 3.36
N ASN A 100 1.32 -6.92 3.14
CA ASN A 100 0.07 -7.08 2.41
C ASN A 100 -1.13 -6.43 3.12
N LEU A 101 -1.09 -6.28 4.44
CA LEU A 101 -2.12 -5.56 5.20
C LEU A 101 -1.86 -4.05 5.20
N SER A 102 -0.62 -3.61 5.49
CA SER A 102 -0.27 -2.19 5.67
C SER A 102 -0.05 -1.43 4.36
N GLY A 103 0.08 -2.10 3.22
CA GLY A 103 0.43 -1.44 1.97
C GLY A 103 -0.74 -0.91 1.14
N ILE A 104 -1.98 -1.20 1.54
CA ILE A 104 -3.23 -0.77 0.86
C ILE A 104 -3.27 -1.03 -0.66
N ALA A 105 -2.51 -2.04 -1.10
CA ALA A 105 -2.19 -2.24 -2.51
C ALA A 105 -3.42 -2.52 -3.38
N ALA A 106 -4.38 -3.25 -2.84
CA ALA A 106 -5.60 -3.60 -3.55
C ALA A 106 -6.44 -2.34 -3.83
N PHE A 107 -6.51 -1.41 -2.88
CA PHE A 107 -7.20 -0.14 -3.12
C PHE A 107 -6.64 0.58 -4.35
N TYR A 108 -5.32 0.80 -4.41
CA TYR A 108 -4.71 1.52 -5.52
C TYR A 108 -4.83 0.76 -6.84
N SER A 109 -4.68 -0.57 -6.78
CA SER A 109 -4.75 -1.39 -7.98
C SER A 109 -6.14 -1.36 -8.61
N PHE A 110 -7.20 -1.52 -7.82
CA PHE A 110 -8.58 -1.40 -8.33
C PHE A 110 -8.99 0.04 -8.65
N ALA A 111 -8.44 1.04 -7.97
CA ALA A 111 -8.70 2.44 -8.26
C ALA A 111 -8.27 2.87 -9.68
N CYS A 112 -7.44 2.07 -10.35
CA CYS A 112 -7.06 2.27 -11.74
C CYS A 112 -8.23 1.99 -12.71
N PHE A 113 -9.23 1.21 -12.29
CA PHE A 113 -10.26 0.66 -13.18
C PHE A 113 -11.70 1.04 -12.76
N PRO A 114 -12.11 2.33 -12.83
CA PRO A 114 -13.50 2.70 -12.58
C PRO A 114 -14.47 1.99 -13.53
N LYS A 115 -15.62 1.53 -13.02
CA LYS A 115 -16.60 0.72 -13.79
C LYS A 115 -17.16 1.41 -15.02
N LYS A 116 -17.09 2.75 -15.05
CA LYS A 116 -17.53 3.57 -16.20
C LYS A 116 -16.66 3.30 -17.43
N ASP A 117 -15.36 3.17 -17.22
CA ASP A 117 -14.36 3.04 -18.28
C ASP A 117 -13.87 1.58 -18.42
N HIS A 118 -14.00 0.79 -17.35
CA HIS A 118 -13.59 -0.62 -17.26
C HIS A 118 -14.72 -1.48 -16.69
N PRO A 119 -15.82 -1.70 -17.44
CA PRO A 119 -16.99 -2.42 -16.95
C PRO A 119 -16.77 -3.93 -16.81
N ASP A 120 -15.85 -4.51 -17.60
CA ASP A 120 -15.53 -5.93 -17.55
C ASP A 120 -14.31 -6.19 -16.67
N LEU A 121 -14.53 -6.94 -15.58
CA LEU A 121 -13.48 -7.31 -14.64
C LEU A 121 -12.41 -8.20 -15.30
N SER A 122 -12.79 -9.02 -16.30
CA SER A 122 -11.89 -9.96 -16.95
C SER A 122 -10.74 -9.29 -17.71
N ASP A 123 -10.94 -8.04 -18.13
CA ASP A 123 -9.94 -7.23 -18.84
C ASP A 123 -8.69 -6.92 -18.01
N TYR A 124 -8.78 -6.95 -16.67
CA TYR A 124 -7.68 -6.50 -15.80
C TYR A 124 -7.44 -7.35 -14.55
N ILE A 125 -8.38 -8.21 -14.15
CA ILE A 125 -8.29 -8.93 -12.88
C ILE A 125 -7.03 -9.79 -12.73
N HIS A 126 -6.57 -10.41 -13.82
CA HIS A 126 -5.36 -11.24 -13.81
C HIS A 126 -4.09 -10.42 -13.57
N ALA A 127 -4.10 -9.12 -13.86
CA ALA A 127 -2.97 -8.22 -13.61
C ALA A 127 -2.94 -7.70 -12.17
N ILE A 128 -4.07 -7.74 -11.44
CA ILE A 128 -4.17 -7.20 -10.08
C ILE A 128 -3.09 -7.76 -9.14
N PRO A 129 -2.81 -9.07 -9.06
CA PRO A 129 -1.75 -9.59 -8.19
C PRO A 129 -0.38 -8.96 -8.44
N GLU A 130 -0.04 -8.72 -9.71
CA GLU A 130 1.22 -8.06 -10.10
C GLU A 130 1.22 -6.58 -9.72
N MET A 131 0.07 -5.91 -9.86
CA MET A 131 -0.12 -4.53 -9.40
C MET A 131 -0.02 -4.42 -7.87
N LEU A 132 -0.42 -5.45 -7.11
CA LEU A 132 -0.24 -5.46 -5.65
C LEU A 132 1.24 -5.46 -5.27
N ILE A 133 2.03 -6.33 -5.94
CA ILE A 133 3.48 -6.43 -5.74
C ILE A 133 4.14 -5.10 -6.10
N PHE A 134 3.81 -4.52 -7.25
CA PHE A 134 4.29 -3.20 -7.65
C PHE A 134 3.95 -2.16 -6.58
N THR A 135 2.68 -2.03 -6.18
CA THR A 135 2.25 -0.98 -5.24
C THR A 135 2.99 -1.08 -3.90
N ASN A 136 3.07 -2.27 -3.33
CA ASN A 136 3.74 -2.48 -2.04
C ASN A 136 5.22 -2.14 -2.13
N PHE A 137 5.93 -2.73 -3.08
CA PHE A 137 7.39 -2.67 -3.13
C PHE A 137 7.92 -1.41 -3.82
N MET A 138 7.14 -0.77 -4.70
CA MET A 138 7.45 0.56 -5.23
C MET A 138 7.42 1.63 -4.13
N ASN A 139 6.76 1.37 -3.00
CA ASN A 139 6.86 2.20 -1.82
C ASN A 139 8.10 1.85 -0.97
N ASP A 140 8.34 0.56 -0.69
CA ASP A 140 9.47 0.10 0.14
C ASP A 140 10.85 0.47 -0.44
N VAL A 141 11.00 0.46 -1.77
CA VAL A 141 12.28 0.74 -2.44
C VAL A 141 12.73 2.20 -2.26
N PRO A 142 11.92 3.22 -2.62
CA PRO A 142 12.20 4.61 -2.31
C PRO A 142 12.22 4.94 -0.82
N SER A 143 11.33 4.33 -0.03
CA SER A 143 11.25 4.62 1.39
C SER A 143 12.49 4.18 2.16
N PHE A 144 13.19 3.14 1.68
CA PHE A 144 14.42 2.66 2.27
C PHE A 144 15.40 3.79 2.64
N TYR A 145 15.60 4.78 1.75
CA TYR A 145 16.52 5.88 2.04
C TYR A 145 16.10 6.69 3.28
N LYS A 146 14.85 7.14 3.35
CA LYS A 146 14.37 7.92 4.52
C LYS A 146 14.37 7.08 5.79
N GLU A 147 14.07 5.78 5.69
CA GLU A 147 13.92 4.86 6.82
C GLU A 147 15.29 4.53 7.43
N GLU A 148 16.30 4.32 6.58
CA GLU A 148 17.69 4.16 7.00
C GLU A 148 18.20 5.41 7.70
N MET A 149 17.91 6.60 7.16
CA MET A 149 18.27 7.88 7.77
C MET A 149 17.59 8.11 9.12
N ASN A 150 16.39 7.58 9.32
CA ASN A 150 15.66 7.62 10.59
C ASN A 150 16.08 6.50 11.56
N GLY A 151 16.93 5.57 11.14
CA GLY A 151 17.34 4.42 11.95
C GLY A 151 16.22 3.38 12.17
N GLU A 152 15.17 3.39 11.34
CA GLU A 152 14.01 2.50 11.49
C GLU A 152 14.43 1.01 11.35
N GLN A 153 14.05 0.17 12.32
CA GLN A 153 14.43 -1.26 12.35
C GLN A 153 13.27 -2.23 12.07
N HIS A 154 12.05 -1.69 11.96
CA HIS A 154 10.81 -2.44 11.88
C HIS A 154 10.11 -2.33 10.51
N ASN A 155 10.78 -1.79 9.49
CA ASN A 155 10.29 -1.80 8.12
C ASN A 155 10.45 -3.19 7.45
N TYR A 156 9.84 -3.32 6.28
CA TYR A 156 9.83 -4.56 5.50
C TYR A 156 11.25 -5.08 5.19
N ILE A 157 12.12 -4.21 4.64
CA ILE A 157 13.47 -4.59 4.19
C ILE A 157 14.33 -5.03 5.37
N ARG A 158 14.32 -4.29 6.49
CA ARG A 158 15.06 -4.63 7.71
C ARG A 158 14.56 -5.92 8.33
N THR A 159 13.24 -6.13 8.37
CA THR A 159 12.66 -7.36 8.90
C THR A 159 13.01 -8.57 8.02
N LYS A 160 12.92 -8.44 6.69
CA LYS A 160 13.29 -9.50 5.74
C LYS A 160 14.80 -9.78 5.72
N SER A 161 15.63 -8.74 5.87
CA SER A 161 17.09 -8.86 6.04
C SER A 161 17.42 -9.67 7.30
N ARG A 162 16.86 -9.27 8.45
CA ARG A 162 17.05 -9.97 9.73
C ARG A 162 16.64 -11.43 9.63
N LEU A 163 15.45 -11.73 9.12
CA LEU A 163 14.96 -13.10 9.02
C LEU A 163 15.74 -13.95 8.02
N SER A 164 16.23 -13.39 6.92
CA SER A 164 17.01 -14.16 5.93
C SER A 164 18.51 -14.23 6.23
N GLY A 165 19.02 -13.44 7.18
CA GLY A 165 20.46 -13.30 7.43
C GLY A 165 21.22 -12.58 6.31
N ARG A 166 20.51 -12.01 5.32
CA ARG A 166 21.12 -11.30 4.18
C ARG A 166 21.25 -9.81 4.49
N PRO A 167 22.30 -9.13 3.99
CA PRO A 167 22.42 -7.67 4.15
C PRO A 167 21.20 -6.90 3.59
N PRO A 168 20.76 -5.79 4.22
CA PRO A 168 19.60 -5.01 3.76
C PRO A 168 19.69 -4.60 2.30
N ILE A 169 20.88 -4.20 1.82
CA ILE A 169 21.11 -3.79 0.43
C ILE A 169 20.86 -4.93 -0.57
N ARG A 170 21.09 -6.19 -0.18
CA ARG A 170 20.80 -7.36 -1.03
C ARG A 170 19.28 -7.58 -1.11
N VAL A 171 18.58 -7.46 0.01
CA VAL A 171 17.12 -7.53 0.05
C VAL A 171 16.49 -6.41 -0.78
N LEU A 172 16.94 -5.16 -0.62
CA LEU A 172 16.48 -4.03 -1.43
C LEU A 172 16.65 -4.31 -2.93
N LYS A 173 17.80 -4.85 -3.34
CA LYS A 173 18.06 -5.18 -4.74
C LYS A 173 17.09 -6.25 -5.27
N ASP A 174 16.86 -7.32 -4.51
CA ASP A 174 15.92 -8.37 -4.90
C ASP A 174 14.50 -7.82 -5.06
N ILE A 175 14.06 -6.98 -4.12
CA ILE A 175 12.74 -6.35 -4.15
C ILE A 175 12.62 -5.36 -5.32
N SER A 176 13.67 -4.61 -5.62
CA SER A 176 13.71 -3.72 -6.78
C SER A 176 13.56 -4.49 -8.10
N HIS A 177 14.21 -5.65 -8.23
CA HIS A 177 14.03 -6.51 -9.39
C HIS A 177 12.61 -7.10 -9.46
N GLU A 178 12.00 -7.41 -8.32
CA GLU A 178 10.63 -7.92 -8.28
C GLU A 178 9.63 -6.87 -8.73
N VAL A 179 9.77 -5.60 -8.32
CA VAL A 179 8.95 -4.48 -8.81
C VAL A 179 8.98 -4.39 -10.33
N VAL A 180 10.18 -4.41 -10.92
CA VAL A 180 10.36 -4.34 -12.38
C VAL A 180 9.75 -5.56 -13.07
N SER A 181 9.90 -6.74 -12.47
CA SER A 181 9.39 -8.00 -13.05
C SER A 181 7.87 -8.07 -13.00
N ALA A 182 7.26 -7.70 -11.88
CA ALA A 182 5.81 -7.62 -11.69
C ALA A 182 5.20 -6.61 -12.67
N THR A 183 5.84 -5.45 -12.84
CA THR A 183 5.40 -4.43 -13.79
C THR A 183 5.34 -4.98 -15.22
N LYS A 184 6.42 -5.60 -15.68
CA LYS A 184 6.46 -6.21 -17.01
C LYS A 184 5.45 -7.37 -17.17
N ARG A 185 5.14 -8.11 -16.09
CA ARG A 185 4.10 -9.15 -16.13
C ARG A 185 2.72 -8.54 -16.25
N ALA A 186 2.41 -7.51 -15.46
CA ALA A 186 1.16 -6.77 -15.53
C ALA A 186 0.93 -6.19 -16.94
N GLU A 187 1.96 -5.55 -17.53
CA GLU A 187 1.88 -5.03 -18.89
C GLU A 187 1.50 -6.13 -19.90
N ARG A 188 2.18 -7.28 -19.85
CA ARG A 188 1.90 -8.42 -20.74
C ARG A 188 0.49 -8.97 -20.57
N ILE A 189 0.02 -9.09 -19.34
CA ILE A 189 -1.33 -9.60 -19.04
C ILE A 189 -2.40 -8.65 -19.60
N LEU A 190 -2.12 -7.34 -19.63
CA LEU A 190 -3.03 -6.31 -20.11
C LEU A 190 -2.90 -6.01 -21.61
N GLU A 191 -2.03 -6.70 -22.35
CA GLU A 191 -1.77 -6.42 -23.78
C GLU A 191 -3.05 -6.49 -24.64
N ASP A 192 -3.96 -7.42 -24.32
CA ASP A 192 -5.21 -7.62 -25.04
C ASP A 192 -6.28 -6.57 -24.70
N SER A 193 -6.07 -5.73 -23.67
CA SER A 193 -6.95 -4.61 -23.31
C SER A 193 -6.18 -3.29 -23.32
N PRO A 194 -6.05 -2.62 -24.48
CA PRO A 194 -5.29 -1.37 -24.60
C PRO A 194 -5.75 -0.27 -23.64
N VAL A 195 -7.04 -0.23 -23.30
CA VAL A 195 -7.62 0.74 -22.37
C VAL A 195 -7.16 0.45 -20.93
N ALA A 196 -7.21 -0.82 -20.49
CA ALA A 196 -6.72 -1.23 -19.18
C ALA A 196 -5.18 -1.09 -19.06
N LEU A 197 -4.43 -1.47 -20.10
CA LEU A 197 -2.98 -1.28 -20.17
C LEU A 197 -2.61 0.20 -20.02
N LYS A 198 -3.34 1.09 -20.70
CA LYS A 198 -3.11 2.54 -20.56
C LYS A 198 -3.37 3.01 -19.13
N ALA A 199 -4.48 2.60 -18.51
CA ALA A 199 -4.80 2.97 -17.13
C ALA A 199 -3.72 2.50 -16.15
N TYR A 200 -3.22 1.27 -16.32
CA TYR A 200 -2.11 0.74 -15.53
C TYR A 200 -0.82 1.53 -15.72
N LYS A 201 -0.42 1.82 -16.96
CA LYS A 201 0.80 2.61 -17.26
C LYS A 201 0.73 4.04 -16.73
N ASP A 202 -0.44 4.65 -16.75
CA ASP A 202 -0.66 5.97 -16.16
C ASP A 202 -0.52 5.92 -14.63
N TYR A 203 -1.06 4.87 -14.00
CA TYR A 203 -0.88 4.61 -12.57
C TYR A 203 0.58 4.35 -12.19
N GLU A 204 1.25 3.43 -12.88
CA GLU A 204 2.66 3.09 -12.65
C GLU A 204 3.53 4.36 -12.67
N ARG A 205 3.43 5.14 -13.75
CA ARG A 205 4.19 6.39 -13.93
C ARG A 205 3.86 7.41 -12.84
N GLY A 206 2.57 7.62 -12.56
CA GLY A 206 2.13 8.58 -11.56
C GLY A 206 2.59 8.18 -10.15
N TYR A 207 2.49 6.90 -9.81
CA TYR A 207 2.88 6.38 -8.51
C TYR A 207 4.41 6.43 -8.32
N THR A 208 5.19 6.08 -9.35
CA THR A 208 6.64 6.25 -9.33
C THR A 208 7.03 7.72 -9.19
N ARG A 209 6.40 8.63 -9.94
CA ARG A 209 6.68 10.07 -9.84
C ARG A 209 6.33 10.63 -8.47
N PHE A 210 5.20 10.23 -7.88
CA PHE A 210 4.84 10.60 -6.51
C PHE A 210 5.95 10.26 -5.50
N HIS A 211 6.53 9.05 -5.59
CA HIS A 211 7.59 8.63 -4.67
C HIS A 211 8.91 9.39 -4.88
N ILE A 212 9.21 9.79 -6.13
CA ILE A 212 10.43 10.56 -6.43
C ILE A 212 10.27 12.03 -6.02
N ASP A 213 9.11 12.62 -6.25
CA ASP A 213 8.91 14.06 -6.12
C ASP A 213 8.60 14.50 -4.70
N VAL A 214 7.77 13.75 -3.98
CA VAL A 214 7.26 14.17 -2.67
C VAL A 214 8.39 14.23 -1.63
N SER A 215 8.44 15.33 -0.88
CA SER A 215 9.49 15.61 0.12
C SER A 215 9.62 14.54 1.20
N ARG A 216 8.54 13.79 1.49
CA ARG A 216 8.50 12.66 2.43
C ARG A 216 9.65 11.67 2.21
N TYR A 217 10.01 11.38 0.95
CA TYR A 217 11.06 10.38 0.62
C TYR A 217 12.48 10.94 0.64
N ARG A 218 12.65 12.26 0.79
CA ARG A 218 13.95 12.94 1.00
C ARG A 218 15.00 12.70 -0.09
N PHE A 219 14.59 12.37 -1.31
CA PHE A 219 15.56 12.20 -2.40
C PHE A 219 16.33 13.49 -2.69
N PRO A 220 17.67 13.42 -2.85
CA PRO A 220 18.49 14.56 -3.26
C PRO A 220 18.05 15.11 -4.62
N ALA A 221 18.19 16.43 -4.82
CA ALA A 221 17.84 17.09 -6.08
C ALA A 221 18.56 16.46 -7.29
N ASP A 222 19.84 16.13 -7.13
CA ASP A 222 20.67 15.51 -8.18
C ASP A 222 20.19 14.11 -8.59
N TRP A 223 19.52 13.39 -7.69
CA TRP A 223 18.92 12.10 -8.01
C TRP A 223 17.62 12.31 -8.79
N LYS A 224 16.79 13.28 -8.39
CA LYS A 224 15.54 13.61 -9.10
C LYS A 224 15.81 14.08 -10.53
N ALA A 225 16.93 14.80 -10.75
CA ALA A 225 17.32 15.28 -12.07
C ALA A 225 17.47 14.16 -13.11
N GLN A 226 17.78 12.93 -12.69
CA GLN A 226 17.91 11.76 -13.59
C GLN A 226 16.56 11.27 -14.14
N PHE A 227 15.44 11.70 -13.55
CA PHE A 227 14.09 11.24 -13.88
C PHE A 227 13.18 12.34 -14.45
N SER A 228 13.73 13.53 -14.76
CA SER A 228 12.97 14.72 -15.20
C SER A 228 12.87 14.89 -16.72
N ASN A 229 12.86 13.78 -17.48
CA ASN A 229 12.64 13.79 -18.93
C ASN A 229 11.18 13.56 -19.28
#